data_AF-A0A6L8V3D8-F1
#
_entry.id   AF-A0A6L8V3D8-F1
#
_cell.length_a   1.000
_cell.length_b   1.000
_cell.length_c   1.000
_cell.angle_alpha   90.00
_cell.angle_beta   90.00
_cell.angle_gamma   90.00
#
_symmetry.space_group_name_H-M   'P 1'
#
loop_
_entity.id
_entity.type
_entity.pdbx_description
1 polymer ?
#
loop_
_entity_poly.entity_id
_entity_poly.type
_entity_poly.pdbx_seq_one_letter_code
_entity_poly.pdbx_strand_id
1 'polypeptide(L)' 'MALLPFIILAIAAIVFIEVPRMLRKHQKKELWSFSVLLAFGTVLCTAKALGVHLQSPLAFITYVFKPMGEILQKMMS' A
#
# COMPACT_ATOMS: atom_id res chain seq x y z
N MET A 1 -5.17 6.96 -15.39
CA MET A 1 -5.87 5.93 -16.20
C MET A 1 -5.01 4.73 -16.58
N ALA A 2 -3.82 4.87 -17.17
CA ALA A 2 -3.07 3.74 -17.76
C ALA A 2 -2.57 2.64 -16.79
N LEU A 3 -2.50 2.90 -15.48
CA LEU A 3 -1.95 1.96 -14.49
C LEU A 3 -3.00 0.98 -13.91
N LEU A 4 -4.28 1.30 -13.99
CA LEU A 4 -5.37 0.44 -13.50
C LEU A 4 -5.39 -0.97 -14.13
N PRO A 5 -5.24 -1.16 -15.44
CA PRO A 5 -5.25 -2.51 -16.02
C PRO A 5 -4.08 -3.37 -15.53
N PHE A 6 -2.91 -2.78 -15.31
CA PHE A 6 -1.74 -3.49 -14.76
C PHE A 6 -1.98 -3.94 -13.31
N ILE A 7 -2.60 -3.08 -12.50
CA ILE A 7 -2.95 -3.40 -11.11
C ILE A 7 -3.94 -4.57 -11.07
N ILE A 8 -4.98 -4.54 -11.90
CA ILE A 8 -5.98 -5.62 -11.97
C ILE A 8 -5.35 -6.92 -12.45
N LEU A 9 -4.48 -6.88 -13.47
CA LEU A 9 -3.79 -8.06 -13.99
C LEU A 9 -2.88 -8.69 -12.94
N ALA A 10 -2.12 -7.87 -12.20
CA ALA A 10 -1.27 -8.35 -11.12
C ALA A 10 -2.09 -9.02 -10.01
N ILE A 11 -3.17 -8.39 -9.55
CA ILE A 11 -4.07 -8.96 -8.54
C ILE A 11 -4.66 -10.29 -9.03
N ALA A 12 -5.13 -10.35 -10.28
CA ALA A 12 -5.68 -11.56 -10.86
C ALA A 12 -4.66 -12.70 -10.91
N ALA A 13 -3.41 -12.43 -11.30
CA ALA A 13 -2.33 -13.42 -11.32
C ALA A 13 -2.01 -13.94 -9.91
N ILE A 14 -1.90 -13.04 -8.93
CA ILE A 14 -1.64 -13.37 -7.53
C ILE A 14 -2.77 -14.28 -6.99
N VAL A 15 -4.03 -13.88 -7.17
CA VAL A 15 -5.20 -14.67 -6.75
C VAL A 15 -5.21 -16.04 -7.41
N PHE A 16 -4.94 -16.12 -8.71
CA PHE A 16 -4.94 -17.38 -9.46
C PHE A 16 -3.86 -18.36 -9.01
N ILE A 17 -2.72 -17.87 -8.48
CA ILE A 17 -1.63 -18.73 -8.00
C ILE A 17 -1.84 -19.09 -6.52
N GLU A 18 -2.12 -18.11 -5.67
CA GLU A 18 -2.14 -18.29 -4.22
C GLU A 18 -3.45 -18.90 -3.70
N VAL A 19 -4.61 -18.50 -4.22
CA VAL A 19 -5.90 -19.02 -3.75
C VAL A 19 -6.02 -20.54 -3.93
N PRO A 20 -5.78 -21.14 -5.12
CA PRO A 20 -5.89 -22.60 -5.26
C PRO A 20 -4.80 -23.32 -4.47
N ARG A 21 -3.60 -22.74 -4.32
CA ARG A 21 -2.53 -23.30 -3.49
C ARG A 21 -2.94 -23.38 -2.02
N MET A 22 -3.59 -22.35 -1.48
CA MET A 22 -4.07 -22.30 -0.09
C MET A 22 -5.32 -23.16 0.13
N LEU A 23 -6.23 -23.21 -0.85
CA LEU A 23 -7.40 -24.10 -0.81
C LEU A 23 -6.98 -25.57 -0.73
N ARG A 24 -5.99 -25.98 -1.55
CA ARG A 24 -5.44 -27.35 -1.55
C ARG A 24 -4.80 -27.72 -0.22
N LYS A 25 -4.24 -26.76 0.51
CA LYS A 25 -3.63 -26.97 1.84
C LYS A 25 -4.64 -26.85 3.00
N HIS A 26 -5.92 -26.62 2.73
CA HIS A 26 -6.96 -26.37 3.76
C HIS A 26 -6.63 -25.21 4.73
N GLN A 27 -5.73 -24.30 4.36
CA GLN A 27 -5.26 -23.22 5.21
C GLN A 27 -6.22 -22.02 5.22
N LYS A 28 -7.42 -22.21 5.77
CA LYS A 28 -8.48 -21.18 5.81
C LYS A 28 -8.05 -19.90 6.54
N LYS A 29 -7.24 -20.02 7.61
CA LYS A 29 -6.72 -18.87 8.36
C LYS A 29 -5.73 -18.05 7.54
N GLU A 30 -4.82 -18.71 6.84
CA GLU A 30 -3.88 -17.99 5.98
C GLU A 30 -4.60 -17.33 4.81
N LEU A 31 -5.59 -18.02 4.20
CA LEU A 31 -6.39 -17.45 3.11
C LEU A 31 -7.09 -16.16 3.53
N TRP A 32 -7.55 -16.11 4.77
CA TRP A 32 -8.17 -14.91 5.35
C TRP A 32 -7.15 -13.78 5.53
N SER A 33 -6.00 -14.04 6.16
CA SER A 33 -4.93 -13.03 6.28
C SER A 33 -4.46 -12.52 4.91
N PHE A 34 -4.32 -13.42 3.94
CA PHE A 34 -3.95 -13.09 2.57
C PHE A 34 -5.01 -12.21 1.89
N SER A 35 -6.29 -12.56 1.98
CA SER A 35 -7.38 -11.74 1.43
C SER A 35 -7.43 -10.35 2.04
N VAL A 36 -7.25 -10.23 3.37
CA VAL A 36 -7.21 -8.92 4.04
C VAL A 36 -6.04 -8.09 3.50
N LEU A 37 -4.84 -8.68 3.42
CA LEU A 37 -3.65 -7.98 2.92
C LEU A 37 -3.80 -7.57 1.46
N LEU A 38 -4.37 -8.45 0.62
CA LEU A 38 -4.62 -8.19 -0.79
C LEU A 38 -5.67 -7.09 -0.98
N ALA A 39 -6.74 -7.09 -0.18
CA ALA A 39 -7.75 -6.03 -0.19
C ALA A 39 -7.12 -4.68 0.19
N PHE A 40 -6.29 -4.64 1.23
CA PHE A 40 -5.55 -3.44 1.62
C PHE A 40 -4.65 -2.92 0.49
N GLY A 41 -3.84 -3.80 -0.11
CA GLY A 41 -2.99 -3.45 -1.24
C GLY A 41 -3.78 -2.92 -2.44
N THR A 42 -4.93 -3.53 -2.73
CA THR A 42 -5.82 -3.12 -3.82
C THR A 42 -6.40 -1.74 -3.58
N VAL A 43 -6.90 -1.48 -2.36
CA VAL A 43 -7.43 -0.16 -1.98
C VAL A 43 -6.34 0.91 -2.07
N LEU A 44 -5.14 0.64 -1.54
CA LEU A 44 -4.01 1.57 -1.59
C LEU A 44 -3.58 1.87 -3.03
N CYS A 45 -3.44 0.84 -3.88
CA CYS A 45 -3.08 1.00 -5.29
C CYS A 45 -4.15 1.77 -6.06
N THR A 46 -5.44 1.49 -5.79
CA THR A 46 -6.57 2.19 -6.42
C THR A 46 -6.63 3.64 -5.98
N ALA A 47 -6.48 3.92 -4.69
CA ALA A 47 -6.43 5.28 -4.15
C ALA A 47 -5.29 6.08 -4.80
N LYS A 48 -4.08 5.50 -4.89
CA LYS A 48 -2.95 6.10 -5.59
C LYS A 48 -3.26 6.35 -7.07
N ALA A 49 -3.89 5.39 -7.76
CA ALA A 49 -4.23 5.50 -9.17
C ALA A 49 -5.33 6.54 -9.46
N LEU A 50 -6.24 6.77 -8.51
CA LEU A 50 -7.26 7.82 -8.54
C LEU A 50 -6.70 9.22 -8.28
N GLY A 51 -5.39 9.35 -8.05
CA GLY A 51 -4.77 10.63 -7.76
C GLY A 51 -5.04 11.13 -6.34
N VAL A 52 -5.54 10.25 -5.44
CA VAL A 52 -5.43 10.53 -4.01
C VAL A 52 -3.94 10.67 -3.75
N HIS A 53 -3.51 11.87 -3.40
CA HIS A 53 -2.13 12.18 -3.03
C HIS A 53 -1.82 11.41 -1.76
N LEU A 54 -1.49 10.14 -1.91
CA LEU A 54 -0.78 9.37 -0.91
C LEU A 54 0.53 10.15 -0.74
N GLN A 55 0.62 10.92 0.34
CA GLN A 55 1.78 11.72 0.64
C GLN A 55 2.98 10.82 0.44
N SER A 56 3.87 11.24 -0.47
CA SER A 56 5.11 10.50 -0.75
C SER A 56 5.75 10.12 0.60
N PRO A 57 6.37 8.94 0.72
CA PRO A 57 7.11 8.60 1.94
C PRO A 57 8.09 9.71 2.33
N LEU A 58 8.63 10.42 1.32
CA LEU A 58 9.45 11.60 1.51
C LEU A 58 8.67 12.75 2.18
N ALA A 59 7.43 13.01 1.78
CA ALA A 59 6.58 14.03 2.40
C ALA A 59 6.24 13.68 3.86
N PHE A 60 6.06 12.39 4.18
CA PHE A 60 5.87 11.95 5.56
C PHE A 60 7.15 12.16 6.39
N ILE A 61 8.31 11.81 5.84
CA ILE A 61 9.61 12.09 6.46
C ILE A 61 9.76 13.61 6.64
N THR A 62 9.48 14.42 5.62
CA THR A 62 9.55 15.88 5.73
C THR A 62 8.61 16.41 6.80
N TYR A 63 7.39 15.89 6.91
CA TYR A 63 6.43 16.29 7.94
C TYR A 63 6.96 16.00 9.36
N VAL A 64 7.55 14.84 9.58
CA VAL A 64 8.13 14.45 10.88
C VAL A 64 9.39 15.27 11.21
N PHE A 65 10.23 15.58 10.23
CA PHE A 65 11.50 16.28 10.43
C PHE A 65 11.37 17.81 10.38
N LYS A 66 10.31 18.36 9.78
CA LYS A 66 10.03 19.81 9.74
C LYS A 66 10.03 20.48 11.12
N PRO A 67 9.34 19.98 12.17
CA PRO A 67 9.36 20.61 13.49
C PRO A 67 10.76 20.66 14.10
N MET A 68 11.64 19.69 13.81
CA MET A 68 13.03 19.72 14.28
C MET A 68 13.82 20.87 13.65
N GLY A 69 13.60 21.13 12.35
CA GLY A 69 14.19 22.27 11.65
C GLY A 69 13.72 23.61 12.19
N GLU A 70 12.42 23.73 12.50
CA GLU A 70 11.86 24.96 13.10
C GLU A 70 12.39 25.21 14.52
N ILE A 71 12.56 24.15 15.34
CA ILE A 71 13.17 24.26 16.67
C ILE A 71 14.63 24.73 16.55
N LEU A 72 15.41 24.15 15.63
CA LEU A 72 16.80 24.55 15.40
C LEU A 72 16.91 26.00 14.93
N GLN A 73 16.08 26.43 13.96
CA GLN A 73 16.04 27.83 13.54
C GLN A 73 15.69 28.76 14.69
N LYS A 74 14.71 28.39 15.51
CA LYS A 74 14.27 29.19 16.67
C LYS A 74 15.32 29.27 17.78
N MET A 75 16.23 28.29 17.89
CA MET A 75 17.35 28.33 18.83
C MET A 75 18.53 29.17 18.32
N MET A 76 18.65 29.32 17.00
CA MET A 76 19.72 30.10 16.37
C MET A 76 19.37 31.59 16.16
N SER A 77 18.11 31.97 16.34
CA SER A 77 17.57 33.35 16.30
C SER A 77 17.35 33.90 17.69
#